data_AF-A0A0B3BYQ7-F1
#
_entry.id   AF-A0A0B3BYQ7-F1
#
_cell.length_a   1.000
_cell.length_b   1.000
_cell.length_c   1.000
_cell.angle_alpha   90.00
_cell.angle_beta   90.00
_cell.angle_gamma   90.00
#
_symmetry.space_group_name_H-M   'P 1'
#
loop_
_entity.id
_entity.type
_entity.pdbx_description
1 polymer ?
#
loop_
_entity_poly.entity_id
_entity_poly.type
_entity_poly.pdbx_seq_one_letter_code
_entity_poly.pdbx_strand_id
1 'polypeptide(L)'
;MKSAPKVTAVRFTSAAYKGSLMAFLGVLFLLNSLALLVGVMSSLVPVIVQGALLWLIVGNHRKVRLLVQVWCGVLVISGLYGVVSRLLAPEFNGVAMGKDFLVGVFAAYFLVYASRYIEDVKV
;
A
#
# COMPACT_ATOMS: atom_id res chain seq x y z
N MET A 1 -1.20 -26.61 -29.48
CA MET A 1 -1.59 -25.38 -28.75
C MET A 1 -0.34 -24.74 -28.18
N LYS A 2 0.04 -23.52 -28.59
CA LYS A 2 1.15 -22.78 -27.95
C LYS A 2 0.64 -22.30 -26.59
N SER A 3 1.28 -22.75 -25.51
CA SER A 3 0.99 -22.30 -24.15
C SER A 3 1.14 -20.79 -24.06
N ALA A 4 0.16 -20.10 -23.46
CA ALA A 4 0.23 -18.67 -23.25
C ALA A 4 1.48 -18.31 -22.41
N PRO A 5 2.19 -17.22 -22.72
CA PRO A 5 3.40 -16.81 -22.01
C PRO A 5 3.10 -16.66 -20.52
N LYS A 6 3.89 -17.35 -19.68
CA LYS A 6 3.69 -17.41 -18.23
C LYS A 6 4.49 -16.29 -17.59
N VAL A 7 3.81 -15.32 -16.96
CA VAL A 7 4.49 -14.28 -16.18
C VAL A 7 5.16 -14.92 -14.97
N THR A 8 6.48 -14.87 -14.92
CA THR A 8 7.29 -15.48 -13.86
C THR A 8 7.69 -14.47 -12.78
N ALA A 9 7.86 -13.20 -13.13
CA ALA A 9 8.23 -12.11 -12.21
C ALA A 9 7.67 -10.76 -12.67
N VAL A 10 7.76 -9.73 -11.81
CA VAL A 10 7.59 -8.33 -12.23
C VAL A 10 8.92 -7.60 -12.24
N ARG A 11 9.01 -6.52 -13.01
CA ARG A 11 10.13 -5.57 -12.95
C ARG A 11 9.60 -4.20 -12.60
N PHE A 12 10.30 -3.51 -11.71
CA PHE A 12 10.09 -2.09 -11.48
C PHE A 12 10.90 -1.28 -12.52
N THR A 13 10.24 -0.48 -13.35
CA THR A 13 10.91 0.32 -14.38
C THR A 13 11.59 1.56 -13.82
N SER A 14 11.25 1.96 -12.59
CA SER A 14 11.89 3.05 -11.87
C SER A 14 12.32 2.59 -10.47
N ALA A 15 13.62 2.69 -10.20
CA ALA A 15 14.18 2.41 -8.87
C ALA A 15 13.65 3.41 -7.82
N ALA A 16 13.50 4.68 -8.19
CA ALA A 16 12.93 5.72 -7.32
C ALA A 16 11.46 5.41 -6.96
N TYR A 17 10.67 4.91 -7.91
CA TYR A 17 9.31 4.47 -7.64
C TYR A 17 9.27 3.27 -6.69
N LYS A 18 10.10 2.25 -6.91
CA LYS A 18 10.20 1.09 -6.01
C LYS A 18 10.60 1.53 -4.60
N GLY A 19 11.63 2.38 -4.48
CA GLY A 19 12.14 2.87 -3.20
C GLY A 19 11.11 3.69 -2.44
N SER A 20 10.45 4.64 -3.10
CA SER A 20 9.40 5.46 -2.47
C SER A 20 8.18 4.65 -2.05
N LEU A 21 7.76 3.65 -2.85
CA LEU A 21 6.70 2.72 -2.48
C LEU A 21 7.07 1.90 -1.25
N MET A 22 8.29 1.36 -1.22
CA MET A 22 8.80 0.61 -0.06
C MET A 22 8.89 1.49 1.19
N ALA A 23 9.36 2.73 1.06
CA ALA A 23 9.43 3.67 2.18
C ALA A 23 8.03 3.99 2.73
N PHE A 24 7.08 4.31 1.86
CA PHE A 24 5.69 4.57 2.25
C PHE A 24 5.06 3.37 2.98
N LEU A 25 5.16 2.16 2.40
CA LEU A 25 4.64 0.95 3.02
C LEU A 25 5.39 0.59 4.30
N GLY A 26 6.70 0.85 4.37
CA GLY A 26 7.54 0.63 5.54
C GLY A 26 7.16 1.54 6.70
N VAL A 27 6.92 2.83 6.44
CA VAL A 27 6.42 3.78 7.46
C VAL A 27 5.06 3.33 7.97
N LEU A 28 4.12 2.98 7.08
CA LEU A 28 2.82 2.47 7.51
C LEU A 28 2.93 1.17 8.32
N PHE A 29 3.82 0.26 7.93
CA PHE A 29 4.09 -0.98 8.67
C PHE A 29 4.61 -0.69 10.08
N LEU A 30 5.56 0.25 10.22
CA LEU A 30 6.08 0.66 11.52
C LEU A 30 4.98 1.29 12.39
N LEU A 31 4.17 2.19 11.83
CA LEU A 31 3.06 2.81 12.55
C LEU A 31 2.02 1.77 13.01
N ASN A 32 1.66 0.82 12.16
CA ASN A 32 0.72 -0.25 12.51
C ASN A 32 1.31 -1.22 13.55
N SER A 33 2.60 -1.53 13.46
CA SER A 33 3.29 -2.38 14.44
C SER A 33 3.38 -1.69 15.80
N LEU A 34 3.67 -0.39 15.82
CA LEU A 34 3.67 0.40 17.05
C LEU A 34 2.27 0.46 17.66
N ALA A 35 1.23 0.73 16.85
CA ALA A 35 -0.15 0.75 17.30
C ALA A 35 -0.60 -0.60 17.89
N LEU A 36 -0.13 -1.72 17.33
CA LEU A 36 -0.35 -3.06 17.89
C LEU A 36 0.38 -3.24 19.23
N LEU A 37 1.65 -2.83 19.33
CA LEU A 37 2.45 -2.94 20.56
C LEU A 37 1.88 -2.11 21.71
N VAL A 38 1.37 -0.91 21.44
CA VAL A 38 0.75 -0.05 22.46
C VAL A 38 -0.71 -0.41 22.74
N GLY A 39 -1.23 -1.49 22.17
CA GLY A 39 -2.59 -1.99 22.42
C GLY A 39 -3.71 -1.15 21.78
N VAL A 40 -3.38 -0.23 20.87
CA VAL A 40 -4.36 0.61 20.16
C VAL A 40 -5.07 -0.17 19.04
N MET A 41 -4.43 -1.22 18.51
CA MET A 41 -4.99 -2.09 17.49
C MET A 41 -5.05 -3.54 17.99
N SER A 42 -6.18 -4.22 17.79
CA SER A 42 -6.39 -5.62 18.21
C SER A 42 -6.11 -6.65 17.12
N SER A 43 -5.90 -6.22 15.87
CA SER A 43 -5.70 -7.12 14.74
C SER A 43 -4.27 -7.05 14.21
N LEU A 44 -3.64 -8.22 14.14
CA LEU A 44 -2.28 -8.39 13.61
C LEU A 44 -2.27 -8.51 12.06
N VAL A 45 -3.46 -8.64 11.44
CA VAL A 45 -3.63 -8.83 9.99
C VAL A 45 -3.01 -7.70 9.16
N PRO A 46 -3.23 -6.40 9.45
CA PRO A 46 -2.66 -5.32 8.63
C PRO A 46 -1.13 -5.35 8.61
N VAL A 47 -0.52 -5.69 9.76
CA VAL A 47 0.93 -5.81 9.92
C VAL A 47 1.47 -6.97 9.07
N ILE A 48 0.88 -8.17 9.18
CA ILE A 48 1.28 -9.33 8.37
C ILE A 48 1.16 -9.02 6.88
N VAL A 49 0.02 -8.47 6.46
CA VAL A 49 -0.24 -8.21 5.04
C VAL A 49 0.75 -7.19 4.48
N GLN A 50 1.04 -6.11 5.21
CA GLN A 50 2.08 -5.15 4.81
C GLN A 50 3.48 -5.75 4.78
N GLY A 51 3.85 -6.54 5.78
CA GLY A 51 5.14 -7.22 5.82
C GLY A 51 5.32 -8.17 4.63
N ALA A 52 4.29 -8.96 4.32
CA ALA A 52 4.27 -9.84 3.16
C ALA A 52 4.36 -9.05 1.85
N LEU A 53 3.65 -7.93 1.73
CA LEU A 53 3.71 -7.07 0.54
C LEU A 53 5.11 -6.49 0.32
N LEU A 54 5.74 -5.98 1.38
CA LEU A 54 7.12 -5.46 1.33
C LEU A 54 8.10 -6.55 0.88
N TRP A 55 8.00 -7.75 1.45
CA TRP A 55 8.84 -8.89 1.07
C TRP A 55 8.66 -9.28 -0.40
N LEU A 56 7.41 -9.32 -0.88
CA LEU A 56 7.11 -9.61 -2.29
C LEU A 56 7.64 -8.53 -3.24
N ILE A 57 7.58 -7.25 -2.85
CA ILE A 57 8.15 -6.13 -3.61
C ILE A 57 9.66 -6.26 -3.72
N VAL A 58 10.36 -6.61 -2.63
CA VAL A 58 11.81 -6.87 -2.65
C VAL A 58 12.12 -7.99 -3.63
N GLY A 59 11.41 -9.12 -3.51
CA GLY A 59 11.56 -10.30 -4.36
C GLY A 59 11.00 -10.19 -5.78
N ASN A 60 10.48 -9.03 -6.20
CA ASN A 60 9.96 -8.80 -7.56
C ASN A 60 8.90 -9.86 -8.00
N HIS A 61 8.07 -10.31 -7.06
CA HIS A 61 7.16 -11.42 -7.30
C HIS A 61 6.04 -11.07 -8.29
N ARG A 62 5.60 -12.02 -9.14
CA ARG A 62 4.58 -11.79 -10.19
C ARG A 62 3.28 -11.13 -9.73
N LYS A 63 2.90 -11.32 -8.46
CA LYS A 63 1.65 -10.77 -7.88
C LYS A 63 1.78 -9.34 -7.36
N VAL A 64 2.98 -8.77 -7.32
CA VAL A 64 3.25 -7.47 -6.70
C VAL A 64 2.38 -6.36 -7.29
N ARG A 65 2.21 -6.29 -8.61
CA ARG A 65 1.39 -5.26 -9.24
C ARG A 65 -0.04 -5.25 -8.71
N LEU A 66 -0.69 -6.42 -8.76
CA LEU A 66 -2.07 -6.58 -8.31
C LEU A 66 -2.19 -6.27 -6.82
N LEU A 67 -1.25 -6.77 -6.00
CA LEU A 67 -1.29 -6.55 -4.55
C LEU A 67 -1.07 -5.08 -4.19
N VAL A 68 -0.15 -4.38 -4.87
CA VAL A 68 0.05 -2.94 -4.69
C VAL A 68 -1.21 -2.17 -5.08
N GLN A 69 -1.84 -2.51 -6.21
CA GLN A 69 -3.09 -1.86 -6.64
C GLN A 69 -4.22 -2.08 -5.64
N VAL A 70 -4.46 -3.32 -5.24
CA VAL A 70 -5.53 -3.65 -4.27
C VAL A 70 -5.25 -2.96 -2.94
N TRP A 71 -4.03 -3.05 -2.43
CA TRP A 71 -3.69 -2.46 -1.14
C TRP A 71 -3.77 -0.93 -1.15
N CYS A 72 -3.26 -0.28 -2.20
CA CYS A 72 -3.39 1.17 -2.35
C CYS A 72 -4.85 1.58 -2.54
N GLY A 73 -5.66 0.80 -3.27
CA GLY A 73 -7.10 1.03 -3.40
C GLY A 73 -7.82 0.99 -2.05
N VAL A 74 -7.52 -0.01 -1.21
CA VAL A 74 -8.04 -0.10 0.16
C VAL A 74 -7.62 1.12 0.97
N LEU A 75 -6.34 1.52 0.93
CA LEU A 75 -5.85 2.69 1.67
C LEU A 75 -6.50 4.01 1.23
N VAL A 76 -6.77 4.18 -0.07
CA VAL A 76 -7.51 5.36 -0.58
C VAL A 76 -8.92 5.39 0.01
N ILE A 77 -9.65 4.28 -0.07
CA ILE A 77 -11.02 4.20 0.45
C ILE A 77 -11.03 4.43 1.96
N SER A 78 -10.11 3.81 2.70
CA SER A 78 -9.97 3.99 4.15
C SER A 78 -9.59 5.43 4.52
N GLY A 79 -8.70 6.08 3.75
CA GLY A 79 -8.33 7.48 3.96
C GLY A 79 -9.50 8.43 3.74
N LEU A 80 -10.25 8.25 2.64
CA LEU A 80 -11.45 9.03 2.36
C LEU A 80 -12.53 8.84 3.45
N TYR A 81 -12.77 7.60 3.86
CA TYR A 81 -13.69 7.30 4.95
C TYR A 81 -13.23 7.94 6.27
N GLY A 82 -11.93 7.88 6.58
CA GLY A 82 -11.34 8.52 7.76
C GLY A 82 -11.53 10.04 7.77
N VAL A 83 -11.33 10.71 6.63
CA VAL A 83 -11.58 12.16 6.51
C VAL A 83 -13.06 12.48 6.70
N VAL A 84 -13.96 11.79 5.99
CA VAL A 84 -15.41 12.05 6.08
C VAL A 84 -15.93 11.79 7.49
N SER A 85 -15.54 10.68 8.11
CA SER A 85 -15.98 10.34 9.47
C SER A 85 -15.52 11.36 10.52
N ARG A 86 -14.33 11.96 10.36
CA ARG A 86 -13.83 12.99 11.27
C ARG A 86 -14.44 14.37 11.05
N LEU A 87 -14.80 14.72 9.82
CA LEU A 87 -15.53 15.96 9.53
C LEU A 87 -16.94 15.94 10.14
N LEU A 88 -17.53 14.76 10.28
CA LEU A 88 -18.85 14.56 10.89
C LEU A 88 -18.78 14.25 12.39
N ALA A 89 -17.57 14.13 12.96
CA ALA A 89 -17.40 13.85 14.38
C ALA A 89 -17.71 15.11 15.22
N PRO A 90 -18.30 14.95 16.42
CA PRO A 90 -18.59 16.07 17.31
C PRO A 90 -17.34 16.78 17.83
N GLU A 91 -16.20 16.08 17.85
CA GLU A 91 -14.89 16.64 18.21
C GLU A 91 -13.95 16.60 16.99
N PHE A 92 -13.54 17.78 16.53
CA PHE A 92 -12.63 17.88 15.39
C PHE A 92 -11.19 17.53 15.80
N ASN A 93 -10.66 16.44 15.25
CA ASN A 93 -9.26 16.08 15.36
C ASN A 93 -8.53 16.30 14.02
N GLY A 94 -8.04 17.53 13.82
CA GLY A 94 -7.37 17.94 12.59
C GLY A 94 -6.10 17.16 12.27
N VAL A 95 -5.35 16.71 13.30
CA VAL A 95 -4.12 15.91 13.11
C VAL A 95 -4.46 14.55 12.51
N ALA A 96 -5.46 13.88 13.08
CA ALA A 96 -5.86 12.56 12.60
C ALA A 96 -6.52 12.63 11.21
N MET A 97 -7.27 13.71 10.92
CA MET A 97 -7.79 13.99 9.58
C MET A 97 -6.67 14.22 8.57
N GLY A 98 -5.66 15.03 8.91
CA GLY A 98 -4.50 15.28 8.05
C GLY A 98 -3.74 14.00 7.73
N LYS A 99 -3.58 13.10 8.72
CA LYS A 99 -3.00 11.77 8.50
C LYS A 99 -3.81 10.95 7.50
N ASP A 100 -5.12 10.84 7.69
CA ASP A 100 -5.99 10.03 6.83
C ASP A 100 -6.02 10.58 5.39
N PHE A 101 -6.00 11.91 5.25
CA PHE A 101 -5.86 12.59 3.96
C PHE A 101 -4.53 12.27 3.27
N LEU A 102 -3.40 12.44 3.96
CA LEU A 102 -2.07 12.18 3.39
C LEU A 102 -1.90 10.71 2.98
N VAL A 103 -2.34 9.77 3.81
CA VAL A 103 -2.31 8.33 3.47
C VAL A 103 -3.13 8.08 2.20
N GLY A 104 -4.32 8.68 2.07
CA GLY A 104 -5.15 8.59 0.88
C GLY A 104 -4.46 9.15 -0.37
N VAL A 105 -3.85 10.33 -0.29
CA VAL A 105 -3.15 10.97 -1.41
C VAL A 105 -1.94 10.14 -1.86
N PHE A 106 -1.09 9.69 -0.94
CA PHE A 106 0.06 8.85 -1.28
C PHE A 106 -0.38 7.51 -1.88
N ALA A 107 -1.40 6.87 -1.31
CA ALA A 107 -1.95 5.64 -1.85
C ALA A 107 -2.52 5.84 -3.26
N ALA A 108 -3.23 6.94 -3.52
CA ALA A 108 -3.75 7.26 -4.84
C ALA A 108 -2.63 7.45 -5.87
N TYR A 109 -1.55 8.14 -5.49
CA TYR A 109 -0.37 8.28 -6.34
C TYR A 109 0.19 6.90 -6.74
N PHE A 110 0.48 6.03 -5.78
CA PHE A 110 1.00 4.69 -6.10
C PHE A 110 0.00 3.83 -6.87
N LEU A 111 -1.30 3.98 -6.63
CA LEU A 111 -2.34 3.27 -7.37
C LEU A 111 -2.32 3.64 -8.87
N VAL A 112 -2.32 4.94 -9.18
CA VAL A 112 -2.34 5.45 -10.56
C VAL A 112 -1.08 5.03 -11.32
N TYR A 113 0.07 5.10 -10.64
CA TYR A 113 1.36 4.87 -11.28
C TYR A 113 1.85 3.41 -11.22
N ALA A 114 1.17 2.52 -10.50
CA ALA A 114 1.54 1.10 -10.41
C ALA A 114 1.59 0.41 -11.78
N SER A 115 0.60 0.64 -12.65
CA SER A 115 0.57 0.03 -14.00
C SER A 115 1.67 0.55 -14.92
N ARG A 116 2.16 1.77 -14.67
CA ARG A 116 3.22 2.39 -15.47
C ARG A 116 4.62 1.94 -15.02
N TYR A 117 4.81 1.73 -13.72
CA TYR A 117 6.14 1.45 -13.18
C TYR A 117 6.38 0.00 -12.77
N ILE A 118 5.36 -0.87 -12.84
CA ILE A 118 5.47 -2.29 -12.55
C ILE A 118 5.07 -3.08 -13.80
N GLU A 119 6.05 -3.69 -14.47
CA GLU A 119 5.89 -4.46 -15.70
C GLU A 119 5.97 -5.96 -15.45
N ASP A 120 5.31 -6.75 -16.28
CA ASP A 120 5.35 -8.21 -16.17
C ASP A 120 6.53 -8.69 -17.01
N VAL A 121 7.40 -9.48 -16.41
CA VAL A 121 8.44 -10.16 -17.14
C VAL A 121 7.82 -11.41 -17.75
N LYS A 122 7.56 -11.36 -19.06
CA LYS A 122 7.13 -12.50 -19.86
C LYS A 122 8.40 -13.25 -20.28
N VAL A 123 8.55 -14.47 -19.78
CA VAL A 123 9.58 -15.43 -20.23
C VAL A 123 8.90 -16.44 -21.13
#